data_AF-A0A4Q1ZXT6-F1
#
_entry.id   AF-A0A4Q1ZXT6-F1
#
_cell.length_a   1.000
_cell.length_b   1.000
_cell.length_c   1.000
_cell.angle_alpha   90.00
_cell.angle_beta   90.00
_cell.angle_gamma   90.00
#
_symmetry.space_group_name_H-M   'P 1'
#
loop_
_entity.id
_entity.type
_entity.pdbx_description
1 polymer ?
#
loop_
_entity_poly.entity_id
_entity_poly.type
_entity_poly.pdbx_seq_one_letter_code
_entity_poly.pdbx_strand_id
1 'polypeptide(L)'
;MNKIKGFTLIELIVAIAILSIIIVSFLTLFSFSFTNMINEGHRTDATHITQTITDSLFATTFTSESGIESYLSSKGYGSESGDVSLYESKPINFNVMESTLLTVTGCNVDIAVFYNDNNDFVTFTVFVPFGD
;
A
#
# COMPACT_ATOMS: atom_id res chain seq x y z
N MET A 1 -53.26 -40.20 2.91
CA MET A 1 -52.09 -40.53 3.76
C MET A 1 -50.82 -40.16 3.00
N ASN A 2 -50.19 -39.04 3.35
CA ASN A 2 -48.94 -38.62 2.75
C ASN A 2 -47.79 -39.41 3.39
N LYS A 3 -47.12 -40.27 2.62
CA LYS A 3 -45.90 -40.96 3.09
C LYS A 3 -44.76 -39.94 3.10
N ILE A 4 -44.29 -39.56 4.29
CA ILE A 4 -43.05 -38.80 4.45
C ILE A 4 -41.91 -39.78 4.16
N LYS A 5 -41.21 -39.62 3.03
CA LYS A 5 -40.01 -40.40 2.72
C LYS A 5 -38.85 -39.85 3.56
N GLY A 6 -38.23 -40.69 4.39
CA GLY A 6 -36.99 -40.38 5.09
C GLY A 6 -35.77 -40.62 4.20
N PHE A 7 -34.62 -40.07 4.59
CA PHE A 7 -33.33 -40.32 3.94
C PHE A 7 -32.80 -41.71 4.29
N THR A 8 -32.19 -42.37 3.31
CA THR A 8 -31.44 -43.60 3.54
C THR A 8 -30.05 -43.30 4.09
N LEU A 9 -29.48 -44.25 4.82
CA LEU A 9 -28.12 -44.12 5.38
C LEU A 9 -27.07 -43.89 4.28
N ILE A 10 -27.24 -44.53 3.12
CA ILE A 10 -26.32 -44.40 1.99
C ILE A 10 -26.40 -42.99 1.36
N GLU A 11 -27.59 -42.42 1.21
CA GLU A 11 -27.75 -41.04 0.72
C GLU A 11 -27.09 -40.03 1.65
N LEU A 12 -27.18 -40.24 2.98
CA LEU A 12 -26.52 -39.40 3.96
C LEU A 12 -24.99 -39.46 3.85
N ILE A 13 -24.42 -40.66 3.71
CA ILE A 13 -22.96 -40.84 3.56
C ILE A 13 -22.47 -40.16 2.26
N VAL A 14 -23.19 -40.36 1.16
CA VAL A 14 -22.85 -39.74 -0.14
C VAL A 14 -22.95 -38.22 -0.05
N ALA A 15 -23.98 -37.68 0.60
CA ALA A 15 -24.13 -36.24 0.78
C ALA A 15 -22.97 -35.64 1.60
N ILE A 16 -22.57 -36.29 2.70
CA ILE A 16 -21.43 -35.83 3.53
C ILE A 16 -20.11 -35.92 2.76
N ALA A 17 -19.92 -36.95 1.94
CA ALA A 17 -18.73 -37.10 1.12
C ALA A 17 -18.60 -35.97 0.09
N ILE A 18 -19.69 -35.66 -0.63
CA ILE A 18 -19.73 -34.54 -1.59
C ILE A 18 -19.51 -33.21 -0.86
N LEU A 19 -20.18 -33.00 0.28
CA LEU A 19 -20.04 -31.78 1.06
C LEU A 19 -18.59 -31.55 1.52
N SER A 20 -17.88 -32.62 1.93
CA SER A 20 -16.48 -32.52 2.37
C SER A 20 -15.55 -32.07 1.25
N ILE A 21 -15.74 -32.58 0.02
CA ILE A 21 -14.96 -32.17 -1.16
C ILE A 21 -15.17 -30.68 -1.45
N ILE A 22 -16.43 -30.23 -1.34
CA ILE A 22 -16.80 -28.83 -1.55
C ILE A 22 -16.12 -27.94 -0.48
N ILE A 23 -16.21 -28.31 0.80
CA ILE A 23 -15.64 -27.53 1.91
C ILE A 23 -14.13 -27.34 1.73
N VAL A 24 -13.38 -28.40 1.39
CA VAL A 24 -11.93 -28.30 1.18
C VAL A 24 -11.59 -27.32 0.06
N SER A 25 -12.36 -27.34 -1.03
CA SER A 25 -12.17 -26.43 -2.16
C SER A 25 -12.39 -24.97 -1.76
N PHE A 26 -13.43 -24.70 -0.97
CA PHE A 26 -13.73 -23.35 -0.48
C PHE A 26 -12.72 -22.86 0.55
N LEU A 27 -12.18 -23.73 1.42
CA LEU A 27 -11.17 -23.34 2.41
C LEU A 27 -9.93 -22.73 1.74
N THR A 28 -9.44 -23.35 0.66
CA THR A 28 -8.28 -22.81 -0.08
C THR A 28 -8.58 -21.43 -0.67
N LEU A 29 -9.76 -21.23 -1.25
CA LEU A 29 -10.18 -19.93 -1.79
C LEU A 29 -10.28 -18.86 -0.71
N PHE A 30 -10.83 -19.22 0.45
CA PHE A 30 -10.93 -18.30 1.58
C PHE A 30 -9.56 -17.92 2.11
N SER A 31 -8.67 -18.88 2.34
CA SER A 31 -7.30 -18.60 2.80
C SER A 31 -6.58 -17.62 1.88
N PHE A 32 -6.63 -17.87 0.57
CA PHE A 32 -6.03 -16.96 -0.42
C PHE A 32 -6.66 -15.56 -0.37
N SER A 33 -7.99 -15.48 -0.29
CA SER A 33 -8.70 -14.20 -0.21
C SER A 33 -8.35 -13.42 1.06
N PHE A 34 -8.23 -14.08 2.21
CA PHE A 34 -7.84 -13.45 3.47
C PHE A 34 -6.42 -12.89 3.40
N THR A 35 -5.46 -13.66 2.88
CA THR A 35 -4.09 -13.19 2.71
C THR A 35 -4.02 -11.95 1.81
N ASN A 36 -4.70 -11.98 0.67
CA ASN A 36 -4.73 -10.83 -0.23
C ASN A 36 -5.39 -9.61 0.41
N MET A 37 -6.49 -9.80 1.14
CA MET A 37 -7.17 -8.71 1.83
C MET A 37 -6.27 -8.04 2.87
N ILE A 38 -5.49 -8.81 3.62
CA ILE A 38 -4.51 -8.25 4.59
C ILE A 38 -3.42 -7.48 3.86
N ASN A 39 -2.85 -8.03 2.78
CA ASN A 39 -1.82 -7.37 2.00
C ASN A 39 -2.31 -6.05 1.37
N GLU A 40 -3.52 -6.04 0.81
CA GLU A 40 -4.15 -4.82 0.28
C GLU A 40 -4.47 -3.81 1.39
N GLY A 41 -4.77 -4.27 2.60
CA GLY A 41 -4.90 -3.41 3.78
C GLY A 41 -3.61 -2.65 4.06
N HIS A 42 -2.48 -3.36 4.16
CA HIS A 42 -1.17 -2.72 4.37
C HIS A 42 -0.79 -1.74 3.25
N ARG A 43 -1.08 -2.10 1.99
CA ARG A 43 -0.87 -1.22 0.85
C ARG A 43 -1.74 0.03 0.90
N THR A 44 -2.99 -0.10 1.32
CA THR A 44 -3.92 1.02 1.49
C THR A 44 -3.42 1.98 2.57
N ASP A 45 -2.95 1.45 3.69
CA ASP A 45 -2.35 2.25 4.77
C ASP A 45 -1.10 3.00 4.28
N ALA A 46 -0.17 2.32 3.58
CA ALA A 46 1.02 2.95 3.00
C ALA A 46 0.66 4.07 2.00
N THR A 47 -0.38 3.84 1.18
CA THR A 47 -0.90 4.84 0.24
C THR A 47 -1.45 6.06 0.99
N HIS A 48 -2.24 5.85 2.04
CA HIS A 48 -2.79 6.92 2.86
C HIS A 48 -1.69 7.77 3.53
N ILE A 49 -0.64 7.13 4.04
CA ILE A 49 0.54 7.82 4.61
C ILE A 49 1.21 8.67 3.54
N THR A 50 1.45 8.10 2.35
CA THR A 50 2.08 8.82 1.22
C THR A 50 1.26 10.04 0.81
N GLN A 51 -0.06 9.89 0.74
CA GLN A 51 -0.97 11.00 0.45
C GLN A 51 -0.93 12.07 1.54
N THR A 52 -0.91 11.69 2.82
CA THR A 52 -0.80 12.64 3.93
C THR A 52 0.50 13.45 3.86
N ILE A 53 1.62 12.82 3.49
CA ILE A 53 2.91 13.52 3.30
C ILE A 53 2.79 14.48 2.12
N THR A 54 2.25 14.03 1.00
CA THR A 54 2.03 14.84 -0.19
C THR A 54 1.18 16.08 0.10
N ASP A 55 0.06 15.90 0.80
CA ASP A 55 -0.82 17.00 1.19
C ASP A 55 -0.10 17.99 2.11
N SER A 56 0.75 17.49 3.01
CA SER A 56 1.56 18.34 3.91
C SER A 56 2.60 19.18 3.16
N LEU A 57 3.15 18.64 2.06
CA LEU A 57 4.06 19.37 1.19
C LEU A 57 3.31 20.48 0.45
N PHE A 58 2.12 20.20 -0.09
CA PHE A 58 1.32 21.23 -0.74
C PHE A 58 0.77 22.31 0.21
N ALA A 59 0.58 21.97 1.48
CA ALA A 59 0.14 22.93 2.49
C ALA A 59 1.27 23.88 2.96
N THR A 60 2.52 23.61 2.56
CA THR A 60 3.70 24.37 3.00
C THR A 60 4.34 25.07 1.81
N THR A 61 4.71 26.35 1.98
CA THR A 61 5.47 27.08 0.96
C THR A 61 6.96 26.82 1.15
N PHE A 62 7.64 26.40 0.08
CA PHE A 62 9.08 26.19 0.07
C PHE A 62 9.74 27.15 -0.93
N THR A 63 10.97 27.57 -0.64
CA THR A 63 11.75 28.46 -1.52
C THR A 63 13.01 27.79 -2.08
N SER A 64 13.31 26.58 -1.63
CA SER A 64 14.47 25.80 -2.09
C SER A 64 14.28 24.30 -1.86
N GLU A 65 15.04 23.50 -2.61
CA GLU A 65 15.18 22.05 -2.42
C GLU A 65 15.57 21.70 -0.98
N SER A 66 16.61 22.36 -0.45
CA SER A 66 17.09 22.15 0.91
C SER A 66 16.02 22.39 1.98
N GLY A 67 15.05 23.26 1.70
CA GLY A 67 13.91 23.51 2.60
C GLY A 67 12.96 22.32 2.67
N ILE A 68 12.68 21.69 1.52
CA ILE A 68 11.88 20.47 1.42
C ILE A 68 12.61 19.31 2.10
N GLU A 69 13.89 19.11 1.80
CA GLU A 69 14.70 18.05 2.43
C GLU A 69 14.77 18.19 3.94
N SER A 70 14.97 19.42 4.44
CA SER A 70 14.99 19.71 5.88
C SER A 70 13.64 19.43 6.53
N TYR A 71 12.54 19.79 5.86
CA TYR A 71 11.19 19.51 6.34
C TYR A 71 10.95 18.00 6.47
N LEU A 72 11.21 17.22 5.42
CA LEU A 72 11.00 15.77 5.42
C LEU A 72 11.95 15.06 6.38
N SER A 73 13.21 15.48 6.46
CA SER A 73 14.18 14.97 7.44
C SER A 73 13.76 15.25 8.88
N SER A 74 13.14 16.41 9.15
CA SER A 74 12.63 16.75 10.50
C SER A 74 11.47 15.85 10.95
N LYS A 75 10.73 15.26 10.01
CA LYS A 75 9.71 14.23 10.28
C LYS A 75 10.30 12.85 10.54
N GLY A 76 11.63 12.71 10.40
CA GLY A 76 12.34 11.47 10.61
C GLY A 76 12.43 10.57 9.38
N TYR A 77 12.04 11.03 8.20
CA TYR A 77 12.11 10.24 6.95
C TYR A 77 13.56 10.05 6.46
N GLY A 78 13.80 9.04 5.63
CA GLY A 78 15.12 8.73 5.07
C GLY A 78 15.35 9.54 3.80
N SER A 79 16.47 10.24 3.71
CA SER A 79 16.84 10.95 2.49
C SER A 79 17.75 10.05 1.68
N GLU A 80 17.37 9.80 0.43
CA GLU A 80 18.09 8.91 -0.47
C GLU A 80 18.34 9.63 -1.79
N SER A 81 19.48 9.35 -2.42
CA SER A 81 19.80 9.90 -3.73
C SER A 81 19.47 8.86 -4.80
N GLY A 82 18.54 9.17 -5.69
CA GLY A 82 18.11 8.27 -6.76
C GLY A 82 16.81 7.54 -6.44
N ASP A 83 16.75 6.25 -6.75
CA ASP A 83 15.53 5.46 -6.60
C ASP A 83 15.26 5.14 -5.12
N VAL A 84 14.30 5.87 -4.54
CA VAL A 84 13.86 5.75 -3.14
C VAL A 84 13.35 4.36 -2.77
N SER A 85 12.98 3.53 -3.74
CA SER A 85 12.47 2.18 -3.50
C SER A 85 13.56 1.14 -3.22
N LEU A 86 14.82 1.46 -3.48
CA LEU A 86 15.94 0.52 -3.32
C LEU A 86 16.58 0.56 -1.93
N TYR A 87 16.21 1.55 -1.12
CA TYR A 87 16.82 1.79 0.17
C TYR A 87 15.78 1.52 1.25
N GLU A 88 16.03 0.54 2.11
CA GLU A 88 15.18 0.23 3.27
C GLU A 88 15.70 0.89 4.56
N SER A 89 16.43 2.00 4.44
CA SER A 89 17.11 2.65 5.58
C SER A 89 16.11 3.08 6.65
N LYS A 90 14.90 3.48 6.24
CA LYS A 90 13.75 3.77 7.08
C LYS A 90 12.43 3.30 6.44
N PRO A 91 11.33 3.22 7.21
CA PRO A 91 10.01 2.85 6.67
C PRO A 91 9.46 3.85 5.63
N ILE A 92 9.98 5.08 5.62
CA ILE A 92 9.58 6.14 4.70
C ILE A 92 10.85 6.81 4.19
N ASN A 93 11.07 6.75 2.89
CA ASN A 93 12.23 7.35 2.23
C ASN A 93 11.78 8.35 1.17
N PHE A 94 12.62 9.34 0.89
CA PHE A 94 12.35 10.38 -0.06
C PHE A 94 13.60 10.80 -0.81
N ASN A 95 13.39 11.30 -2.03
CA ASN A 95 14.40 11.94 -2.85
C ASN A 95 13.80 13.24 -3.36
N VAL A 96 14.55 14.33 -3.25
CA VAL A 96 14.16 15.63 -3.78
C VAL A 96 15.09 15.91 -4.95
N MET A 97 14.52 16.36 -6.05
CA MET A 97 15.28 16.75 -7.23
C MET A 97 14.69 18.02 -7.82
N GLU A 98 15.51 19.07 -7.91
CA GLU A 98 15.12 20.29 -8.61
C GLU A 98 14.58 20.01 -10.01
N SER A 99 13.49 20.68 -10.35
CA SER A 99 12.79 20.52 -11.62
C SER A 99 12.08 21.80 -11.99
N THR A 100 11.83 21.99 -13.29
CA THR A 100 11.06 23.13 -13.81
C THR A 100 9.91 22.60 -14.64
N LEU A 101 8.68 22.95 -14.25
CA LEU A 101 7.48 22.55 -14.97
C LEU A 101 6.77 23.80 -15.49
N LEU A 102 6.63 23.90 -16.82
CA LEU A 102 5.91 24.99 -17.49
C LEU A 102 6.28 26.38 -16.97
N THR A 103 7.58 26.67 -16.83
CA THR A 103 8.18 27.93 -16.33
C THR A 103 8.12 28.19 -14.82
N VAL A 104 7.56 27.27 -14.04
CA VAL A 104 7.61 27.31 -12.57
C VAL A 104 8.77 26.46 -12.08
N THR A 105 9.68 27.06 -11.31
CA THR A 105 10.78 26.35 -10.63
C THR A 105 10.24 25.67 -9.38
N GLY A 106 10.70 24.46 -9.10
CA GLY A 106 10.34 23.70 -7.91
C GLY A 106 11.17 22.44 -7.78
N CYS A 107 10.64 21.44 -7.09
CA CYS A 107 11.24 20.11 -6.98
C CYS A 107 10.23 19.03 -7.35
N ASN A 108 10.72 17.99 -8.02
CA ASN A 108 10.08 16.68 -7.94
C ASN A 108 10.48 16.03 -6.62
N VAL A 109 9.50 15.55 -5.88
CA VAL A 109 9.68 14.83 -4.62
C VAL A 109 9.16 13.42 -4.84
N ASP A 110 10.07 12.46 -4.80
CA ASP A 110 9.76 11.04 -4.78
C ASP A 110 9.65 10.59 -3.33
N ILE A 111 8.56 9.90 -2.98
CA ILE A 111 8.29 9.39 -1.63
C ILE A 111 7.99 7.91 -1.74
N ALA A 112 8.80 7.08 -1.10
CA ALA A 112 8.56 5.65 -0.92
C ALA A 112 8.13 5.36 0.51
N VAL A 113 6.98 4.70 0.68
CA VAL A 113 6.52 4.17 1.97
C VAL A 113 6.55 2.65 1.90
N PHE A 114 7.39 2.06 2.75
CA PHE A 114 7.59 0.64 2.86
C PHE A 114 6.58 0.02 3.83
N TYR A 115 6.08 -1.16 3.49
CA TYR A 115 5.16 -1.96 4.30
C TYR A 115 5.53 -3.44 4.22
N ASN A 116 4.86 -4.28 5.02
CA ASN A 116 5.12 -5.73 5.05
C ASN A 116 6.61 -6.05 5.36
N ASP A 117 7.10 -5.54 6.49
CA ASP A 117 8.50 -5.68 6.93
C ASP A 117 9.53 -5.21 5.88
N ASN A 118 9.23 -4.09 5.22
CA ASN A 118 10.00 -3.47 4.14
C ASN A 118 10.13 -4.25 2.82
N ASN A 119 9.41 -5.37 2.65
CA ASN A 119 9.47 -6.14 1.41
C ASN A 119 8.66 -5.51 0.26
N ASP A 120 7.65 -4.72 0.61
CA ASP A 120 6.76 -4.07 -0.36
C ASP A 120 6.76 -2.56 -0.13
N PHE A 121 6.46 -1.77 -1.17
CA PHE A 121 6.43 -0.31 -1.06
C PHE A 121 5.41 0.33 -2.00
N VAL A 122 5.01 1.54 -1.66
CA VAL A 122 4.25 2.46 -2.53
C VAL A 122 5.12 3.68 -2.80
N THR A 123 5.25 4.07 -4.07
CA THR A 123 6.01 5.27 -4.46
C THR A 123 5.12 6.29 -5.11
N PHE A 124 5.15 7.54 -4.63
CA PHE A 124 4.52 8.70 -5.27
C PHE A 124 5.59 9.69 -5.70
N THR A 125 5.41 10.28 -6.88
CA THR A 125 6.20 11.41 -7.36
C THR A 125 5.29 12.62 -7.47
N VAL A 126 5.66 13.71 -6.81
CA VAL A 126 4.90 14.97 -6.85
C VAL A 126 5.79 16.15 -7.18
N PHE A 127 5.25 17.10 -7.95
CA PHE A 127 5.93 18.36 -8.22
C PHE A 127 5.49 19.42 -7.21
N VAL A 128 6.44 19.94 -6.44
CA VAL A 128 6.23 21.00 -5.45
C VAL A 128 6.86 22.29 -5.99
N PRO A 129 6.05 23.28 -6.40
CA PRO A 129 6.57 24.55 -6.88
C PRO A 129 7.20 25.36 -5.74
N PHE A 130 8.26 26.10 -6.04
CA PHE A 130 8.76 27.10 -5.09
C PHE A 130 7.82 28.30 -5.06
N GLY A 131 7.58 28.82 -3.85
CA GLY A 131 6.91 30.10 -3.67
C GLY A 131 7.89 31.25 -3.91
N ASP A 132 7.39 32.30 -4.54
CA ASP A 132 8.07 33.60 -4.65
C ASP A 132 8.21 34.30 -3.28
#